data_AF-A0A849FZJ6-F1
#
_entry.id   AF-A0A849FZJ6-F1
#
_cell.length_a   1.000
_cell.length_b   1.000
_cell.length_c   1.000
_cell.angle_alpha   90.00
_cell.angle_beta   90.00
_cell.angle_gamma   90.00
#
_symmetry.space_group_name_H-M   'P 1'
#
loop_
_entity.id
_entity.type
_entity.pdbx_description
1 polymer ?
#
loop_
_entity_poly.entity_id
_entity_poly.type
_entity_poly.pdbx_seq_one_letter_code
_entity_poly.pdbx_strand_id
1 'polypeptide(L)'
;MISATLIKTLSYKKKGYLITLIIASLIALDFTLPGSSLNLEINEVERSRQQYYNAARNHHYSFIIHTDEHSFPVSSSFIEDSMVGQKIYYTVSLIFSEVNRYRMVESDSSEIYSLRWLSGLILPVLTILVMLLAFRYENRLELLSFIFQVLILTDFLFVIF
;
A
#
# COMPACT_ATOMS: atom_id res chain seq x y z
N MET A 1 1.25 -4.16 29.10
CA MET A 1 2.59 -3.62 29.42
C MET A 1 3.60 -4.76 29.32
N ILE A 2 4.19 -5.00 28.14
CA ILE A 2 5.23 -6.02 27.98
C ILE A 2 6.49 -5.46 28.62
N SER A 3 6.97 -6.11 29.69
CA SER A 3 8.15 -5.64 30.45
C SER A 3 9.37 -5.55 29.54
N ALA A 4 10.09 -4.42 29.56
CA ALA A 4 11.32 -4.21 28.77
C ALA A 4 12.39 -5.30 29.02
N THR A 5 12.31 -5.99 30.17
CA THR A 5 13.14 -7.14 30.53
C THR A 5 12.88 -8.36 29.62
N LEU A 6 11.65 -8.55 29.15
CA LEU A 6 11.22 -9.65 28.30
C LEU A 6 11.73 -9.52 26.85
N ILE A 7 11.92 -8.28 26.37
CA ILE A 7 12.49 -8.00 25.03
C ILE A 7 14.01 -8.23 25.03
N LYS A 8 14.69 -7.94 26.15
CA LYS A 8 16.16 -8.13 26.27
C LYS A 8 16.58 -9.60 26.17
N THR A 9 15.76 -10.53 26.65
CA THR A 9 16.04 -11.98 26.63
C THR A 9 15.68 -12.66 25.32
N LEU A 10 15.04 -11.95 24.39
CA LEU A 10 14.64 -12.49 23.09
C LEU A 10 15.84 -12.68 22.16
N SER A 11 15.87 -13.79 21.42
CA SER A 11 16.81 -14.02 20.31
C SER A 11 16.67 -12.93 19.24
N TYR A 12 17.77 -12.62 18.54
CA TYR A 12 17.80 -11.67 17.42
C TYR A 12 16.74 -11.98 16.36
N LYS A 13 16.50 -13.27 16.07
CA LYS A 13 15.44 -13.71 15.15
C LYS A 13 14.05 -13.21 15.57
N LYS A 14 13.72 -13.40 16.85
CA LYS A 14 12.43 -12.96 17.41
C LYS A 14 12.28 -11.44 17.47
N LYS A 15 13.38 -10.72 17.72
CA LYS A 15 13.39 -9.25 17.63
C LYS A 15 13.06 -8.80 16.20
N GLY A 16 13.65 -9.45 15.20
CA GLY A 16 13.30 -9.24 13.80
C GLY A 16 11.81 -9.41 13.55
N TYR A 17 11.22 -10.54 13.98
CA TYR A 17 9.79 -10.79 13.82
C TYR A 17 8.91 -9.73 14.50
N LEU A 18 9.29 -9.26 15.70
CA LEU A 18 8.56 -8.18 16.39
C LEU A 18 8.60 -6.86 15.59
N ILE A 19 9.76 -6.47 15.08
CA ILE A 19 9.87 -5.23 14.28
C ILE A 19 9.00 -5.34 13.02
N THR A 20 9.07 -6.47 12.33
CA THR A 20 8.27 -6.76 11.15
C THR A 20 6.78 -6.72 11.46
N LEU A 21 6.35 -7.27 12.60
CA LEU A 21 4.95 -7.19 13.05
C LEU A 21 4.51 -5.75 13.28
N ILE A 22 5.35 -4.92 13.90
CA ILE A 22 5.03 -3.51 14.15
C ILE A 22 4.85 -2.75 12.84
N ILE A 23 5.79 -2.90 11.90
CA ILE A 23 5.73 -2.24 10.59
C ILE A 23 4.48 -2.68 9.82
N ALA A 24 4.24 -3.99 9.70
CA ALA A 24 3.08 -4.52 9.01
C ALA A 24 1.76 -4.05 9.66
N SER A 25 1.69 -4.01 10.99
CA SER A 25 0.51 -3.51 11.70
C SER A 25 0.28 -2.03 11.46
N LEU A 26 1.35 -1.23 11.41
CA LEU A 26 1.28 0.21 11.15
C LEU A 26 0.71 0.48 9.75
N ILE A 27 1.20 -0.21 8.72
CA ILE A 27 0.71 -0.08 7.34
C ILE A 27 -0.76 -0.51 7.23
N ALA A 28 -1.12 -1.66 7.82
CA ALA A 28 -2.49 -2.16 7.80
C ALA A 28 -3.47 -1.22 8.53
N LEU A 29 -3.05 -0.67 9.67
CA LEU A 29 -3.87 0.29 10.42
C LEU A 29 -4.04 1.59 9.64
N ASP A 30 -2.97 2.11 9.05
CA ASP A 30 -3.05 3.32 8.23
C ASP A 30 -3.99 3.19 7.02
N PHE A 31 -3.99 2.02 6.37
CA PHE A 31 -4.91 1.74 5.27
C PHE A 31 -6.37 1.59 5.72
N THR A 32 -6.61 0.98 6.88
CA THR A 32 -7.96 0.66 7.36
C THR A 32 -8.65 1.81 8.09
N LEU A 33 -7.89 2.69 8.72
CA LEU A 33 -8.45 3.83 9.44
C LEU A 33 -9.04 4.87 8.47
N PRO A 34 -10.14 5.52 8.86
CA PRO A 34 -10.72 6.60 8.06
C PRO A 34 -9.72 7.74 7.98
N GLY A 35 -9.30 8.05 6.76
CA GLY A 35 -8.40 9.15 6.43
C GLY A 35 -9.10 10.50 6.32
N SER A 36 -8.37 11.49 5.80
CA SER A 36 -8.94 12.80 5.46
C SER A 36 -9.54 12.77 4.07
N SER A 37 -10.74 13.32 3.93
CA SER A 37 -11.44 13.40 2.64
C SER A 37 -11.15 14.73 1.95
N LEU A 38 -10.74 14.67 0.69
CA LEU A 38 -10.48 15.83 -0.16
C LEU A 38 -11.40 15.81 -1.39
N ASN A 39 -11.70 17.00 -1.89
CA ASN A 39 -12.50 17.22 -3.09
C ASN A 39 -11.83 18.32 -3.91
N LEU A 40 -11.01 17.92 -4.86
CA LEU A 40 -10.18 18.82 -5.67
C LEU A 40 -10.47 18.61 -7.15
N GLU A 41 -10.05 19.59 -7.95
CA GLU A 41 -10.12 19.52 -9.40
C GLU A 41 -9.00 18.64 -9.96
N ILE A 42 -9.29 17.92 -11.04
CA ILE A 42 -8.30 17.18 -11.80
C ILE A 42 -7.59 18.17 -12.72
N ASN A 43 -6.31 18.42 -12.44
CA ASN A 43 -5.47 19.32 -13.22
C ASN A 43 -4.93 18.64 -14.47
N GLU A 44 -4.53 17.38 -14.32
CA GLU A 44 -3.90 16.60 -15.38
C GLU A 44 -4.20 15.10 -15.21
N VAL A 45 -4.29 14.40 -16.33
CA VAL A 45 -4.31 12.94 -16.40
C VAL A 45 -3.10 12.50 -17.21
N GLU A 46 -2.07 12.01 -16.52
CA GLU A 46 -0.88 11.45 -17.18
C GLU A 46 -1.18 10.03 -17.66
N ARG A 47 -0.91 9.78 -18.94
CA ARG A 47 -0.97 8.44 -19.54
C ARG A 47 0.43 7.98 -19.91
N SER A 48 0.94 6.99 -19.19
CA SER A 48 2.24 6.40 -19.47
C SER A 48 2.10 5.00 -20.08
N ARG A 49 2.82 4.75 -21.19
CA ARG A 49 2.89 3.43 -21.82
C ARG A 49 3.99 2.62 -21.15
N GLN A 50 3.59 1.69 -20.29
CA GLN A 50 4.48 0.70 -19.69
C GLN A 50 4.79 -0.37 -20.75
N GLN A 51 5.95 -0.26 -21.38
CA GLN A 51 6.43 -1.27 -22.33
C GLN A 51 7.31 -2.28 -21.60
N TYR A 52 6.88 -3.53 -21.59
CA TYR A 52 7.72 -4.60 -21.07
C TYR A 52 8.64 -5.13 -22.17
N TYR A 53 9.94 -5.23 -21.89
CA TYR A 53 10.92 -5.89 -22.76
C TYR A 53 10.82 -7.42 -22.68
N ASN A 54 9.61 -7.93 -22.89
CA ASN A 54 9.32 -9.37 -22.90
C ASN A 54 9.32 -9.86 -24.35
N ALA A 55 9.61 -11.14 -24.59
CA ALA A 55 9.61 -11.73 -25.94
C ALA A 55 8.28 -11.53 -26.71
N ALA A 56 7.16 -11.34 -25.99
CA ALA A 56 5.83 -11.06 -26.54
C ALA A 56 5.53 -9.57 -26.86
N ARG A 57 6.45 -8.64 -26.53
CA ARG A 57 6.29 -7.17 -26.74
C ARG A 57 4.95 -6.58 -26.24
N ASN A 58 4.42 -7.11 -25.13
CA ASN A 58 3.21 -6.57 -24.52
C ASN A 58 3.46 -5.17 -23.94
N HIS A 59 2.43 -4.33 -24.03
CA HIS A 59 2.40 -3.02 -23.40
C HIS A 59 1.11 -2.88 -22.61
N HIS A 60 1.18 -2.12 -21.53
CA HIS A 60 0.01 -1.71 -20.77
C HIS A 60 0.05 -0.20 -20.56
N TYR A 61 -1.11 0.41 -20.34
CA TYR A 61 -1.18 1.84 -20.01
C TYR A 61 -1.38 1.98 -18.51
N SER A 62 -0.56 2.80 -17.87
CA SER A 62 -0.77 3.27 -16.50
C SER A 62 -1.28 4.70 -16.55
N PHE A 63 -2.20 5.02 -15.65
CA PHE A 63 -2.84 6.33 -15.57
C PHE A 63 -2.60 6.93 -14.18
N ILE A 64 -2.18 8.19 -14.14
CA ILE A 64 -1.97 8.96 -12.92
C ILE A 64 -2.85 10.21 -13.01
N ILE A 65 -3.57 10.50 -11.93
CA ILE A 65 -4.31 11.75 -11.78
C ILE A 65 -3.47 12.70 -10.94
N HIS A 66 -3.36 13.94 -11.39
CA HIS A 66 -2.75 15.04 -10.65
C HIS A 66 -3.83 16.03 -10.21
N THR A 67 -3.85 16.30 -8.91
CA THR A 67 -4.61 17.40 -8.30
C THR A 67 -3.62 18.43 -7.74
N ASP A 68 -4.14 19.52 -7.18
CA ASP A 68 -3.29 20.53 -6.53
C ASP A 68 -2.46 19.98 -5.36
N GLU A 69 -2.93 18.91 -4.72
CA GLU A 69 -2.30 18.38 -3.51
C GLU A 69 -1.66 17.00 -3.70
N HIS A 70 -2.19 16.15 -4.58
CA HIS A 70 -1.76 14.75 -4.66
C HIS A 70 -1.64 14.28 -6.12
N SER A 71 -0.72 13.36 -6.35
CA SER A 71 -0.58 12.62 -7.60
C SER A 71 -0.70 11.13 -7.30
N PHE A 72 -1.64 10.43 -7.91
CA PHE A 72 -1.89 9.03 -7.58
C PHE A 72 -2.36 8.19 -8.76
N PRO A 73 -2.00 6.90 -8.81
CA PRO A 73 -2.41 6.00 -9.87
C PRO A 73 -3.89 5.64 -9.75
N VAL A 74 -4.55 5.49 -10.90
CA VAL A 74 -5.95 5.05 -11.00
C VAL A 74 -6.11 3.88 -11.96
N SER A 75 -7.23 3.17 -11.83
CA SER A 75 -7.58 2.08 -12.74
C SER A 75 -7.86 2.61 -14.15
N SER A 76 -7.59 1.79 -15.18
CA SER A 76 -7.92 2.16 -16.56
C SER A 76 -9.42 2.30 -16.79
N SER A 77 -10.25 1.59 -16.01
CA SER A 77 -11.71 1.68 -16.07
C SER A 77 -12.26 2.96 -15.46
N PHE A 78 -11.47 3.66 -14.64
CA PHE A 78 -11.84 4.94 -14.05
C PHE A 78 -11.62 6.12 -15.00
N ILE A 79 -10.84 5.94 -16.08
CA ILE A 79 -10.49 7.03 -17.00
C ILE A 79 -11.58 7.27 -18.05
N GLU A 80 -11.98 8.53 -18.19
CA GLU A 80 -12.90 9.03 -19.22
C GLU A 80 -12.20 10.07 -20.11
N ASP A 81 -12.71 10.28 -21.33
CA ASP A 81 -12.06 11.11 -22.36
C ASP A 81 -11.93 12.60 -21.97
N SER A 82 -12.68 13.10 -20.97
CA SER A 82 -12.67 14.51 -20.56
C SER A 82 -12.75 14.72 -19.05
N MET A 83 -11.81 14.16 -18.28
CA MET A 83 -11.77 14.30 -16.81
C MET A 83 -11.10 15.58 -16.31
N VAL A 84 -10.24 16.21 -17.12
CA VAL A 84 -9.55 17.44 -16.73
C VAL A 84 -10.59 18.54 -16.48
N GLY A 85 -10.48 19.23 -15.35
CA GLY A 85 -11.44 20.22 -14.89
C GLY A 85 -12.64 19.64 -14.13
N GLN A 86 -12.78 18.32 -14.06
CA GLN A 86 -13.79 17.69 -13.20
C GLN A 86 -13.30 17.59 -11.76
N LYS A 87 -14.25 17.49 -10.83
CA LYS A 87 -13.95 17.28 -9.42
C LYS A 87 -13.85 15.80 -9.08
N ILE A 88 -12.82 15.46 -8.33
CA ILE A 88 -12.58 14.12 -7.80
C ILE A 88 -12.62 14.14 -6.28
N TYR A 89 -13.32 13.17 -5.70
CA TYR A 89 -13.30 12.93 -4.27
C TYR A 89 -12.32 11.79 -3.97
N TYR A 90 -11.42 12.01 -3.02
CA TYR A 90 -10.51 10.96 -2.58
C TYR A 90 -10.20 11.05 -1.08
N THR A 91 -9.76 9.93 -0.51
CA THR A 91 -9.39 9.84 0.90
C THR A 91 -7.90 9.58 1.04
N VAL A 92 -7.25 10.34 1.91
CA VAL A 92 -5.80 10.29 2.18
C VAL A 92 -5.57 9.68 3.55
N SER A 93 -4.66 8.71 3.65
CA SER A 93 -4.33 8.04 4.90
C SER A 93 -3.65 8.98 5.90
N LEU A 94 -3.69 8.63 7.20
CA LEU A 94 -3.31 9.54 8.28
C LEU A 94 -1.80 9.60 8.53
N ILE A 95 -1.12 8.47 8.32
CA ILE A 95 0.29 8.28 8.69
C ILE A 95 1.19 8.46 7.48
N PHE A 96 0.82 7.83 6.36
CA PHE A 96 1.64 7.79 5.15
C PHE A 96 1.17 8.76 4.06
N SER A 97 0.06 9.49 4.29
CA SER A 97 -0.50 10.44 3.32
C SER A 97 -0.79 9.82 1.94
N GLU A 98 -1.12 8.52 1.93
CA GLU A 98 -1.40 7.76 0.73
C GLU A 98 -2.87 7.88 0.31
N VAL A 99 -3.13 7.95 -0.99
CA VAL A 99 -4.51 7.96 -1.50
C VAL A 99 -5.09 6.54 -1.41
N ASN A 100 -6.00 6.34 -0.46
CA ASN A 100 -6.60 5.05 -0.19
C ASN A 100 -7.75 4.72 -1.13
N ARG A 101 -8.58 5.71 -1.48
CA ARG A 101 -9.81 5.52 -2.23
C ARG A 101 -10.11 6.78 -3.02
N TYR A 102 -10.64 6.63 -4.22
CA TYR A 102 -11.03 7.73 -5.10
C TYR A 102 -12.39 7.44 -5.76
N ARG A 103 -13.11 8.50 -6.14
CA ARG A 103 -14.34 8.44 -6.92
C ARG A 103 -14.62 9.77 -7.61
N MET A 104 -15.38 9.72 -8.70
CA MET A 104 -15.99 10.92 -9.25
C MET A 104 -17.04 11.49 -8.31
N VAL A 105 -17.17 12.82 -8.28
CA VAL A 105 -18.19 13.48 -7.44
C VAL A 105 -19.60 13.05 -7.82
N GLU A 106 -19.85 12.82 -9.12
CA GLU A 106 -21.14 12.37 -9.67
C GLU A 106 -21.38 10.86 -9.53
N SER A 107 -20.36 10.10 -9.11
CA SER A 107 -20.47 8.65 -8.93
C SER A 107 -20.60 8.25 -7.46
N ASP A 108 -21.54 7.36 -7.19
CA ASP A 108 -21.68 6.69 -5.90
C ASP A 108 -20.67 5.54 -5.72
N SER A 109 -20.08 5.05 -6.81
CA SER A 109 -19.07 4.00 -6.76
C SER A 109 -17.69 4.59 -6.47
N SER A 110 -16.96 3.94 -5.56
CA SER A 110 -15.59 4.31 -5.24
C SER A 110 -14.64 3.16 -5.50
N GLU A 111 -13.43 3.51 -5.91
CA GLU A 111 -12.41 2.56 -6.28
C GLU A 111 -11.19 2.71 -5.37
N ILE A 112 -10.43 1.62 -5.29
CA ILE A 112 -9.13 1.56 -4.64
C ILE A 112 -8.19 0.96 -5.68
N TYR A 113 -7.07 1.66 -5.93
CA TYR A 113 -6.08 1.16 -6.86
C TYR A 113 -5.53 -0.19 -6.41
N SER A 114 -5.35 -1.14 -7.32
CA SER A 114 -5.02 -2.53 -6.95
C SER A 114 -3.70 -2.64 -6.18
N LEU A 115 -2.71 -1.79 -6.50
CA LEU A 115 -1.45 -1.76 -5.73
C LEU A 115 -1.69 -1.31 -4.30
N ARG A 116 -2.62 -0.39 -4.06
CA ARG A 116 -2.97 0.09 -2.72
C ARG A 116 -3.65 -1.00 -1.89
N TRP A 117 -4.47 -1.86 -2.48
CA TRP A 117 -4.96 -3.08 -1.80
C TRP A 117 -3.81 -4.01 -1.39
N LEU A 118 -2.85 -4.20 -2.30
CA LEU A 118 -1.72 -5.10 -2.08
C LEU A 118 -0.80 -4.58 -0.97
N SER A 119 -0.31 -3.34 -1.11
CA SER A 119 0.60 -2.69 -0.15
C SER A 119 -0.09 -2.34 1.16
N GLY A 120 -1.31 -1.80 1.10
CA GLY A 120 -2.01 -1.32 2.29
C GLY A 120 -2.60 -2.42 3.17
N LEU A 121 -2.96 -3.58 2.61
CA LEU A 121 -3.69 -4.59 3.35
C LEU A 121 -3.18 -6.01 3.14
N ILE A 122 -3.16 -6.50 1.90
CA ILE A 122 -2.93 -7.93 1.63
C ILE A 122 -1.54 -8.35 2.10
N LEU A 123 -0.49 -7.63 1.68
CA LEU A 123 0.88 -7.94 2.06
C LEU A 123 1.12 -7.76 3.57
N PRO A 124 0.70 -6.65 4.21
CA PRO A 124 0.80 -6.49 5.67
C PRO A 124 0.10 -7.60 6.46
N VAL A 125 -1.13 -7.96 6.11
CA VAL A 125 -1.90 -9.00 6.82
C VAL A 125 -1.25 -10.37 6.66
N LEU A 126 -0.82 -10.74 5.45
CA LEU A 126 -0.08 -11.98 5.23
C LEU A 126 1.24 -12.00 6.01
N THR A 127 1.95 -10.87 6.05
CA THR A 127 3.19 -10.73 6.83
C THR A 127 2.93 -10.98 8.31
N ILE A 128 1.87 -10.40 8.88
CA ILE A 128 1.49 -10.62 10.28
C ILE A 128 1.26 -12.11 10.54
N LEU A 129 0.48 -12.79 9.68
CA LEU A 129 0.22 -14.22 9.82
C LEU A 129 1.51 -15.04 9.77
N VAL A 130 2.39 -14.76 8.81
CA VAL A 130 3.68 -15.48 8.68
C VAL A 130 4.56 -15.26 9.90
N MET A 131 4.67 -14.03 10.42
CA MET A 131 5.47 -13.75 11.60
C MET A 131 4.92 -14.46 12.85
N LEU A 132 3.59 -14.46 13.04
CA LEU A 132 2.94 -15.17 14.15
C LEU A 132 3.19 -16.69 14.07
N LEU A 133 3.14 -17.28 12.88
CA LEU A 133 3.48 -18.69 12.68
C LEU A 133 4.98 -18.95 12.89
N ALA A 134 5.84 -18.03 12.46
CA ALA A 134 7.29 -18.13 12.65
C ALA A 134 7.68 -18.09 14.13
N PHE A 135 6.93 -17.41 14.99
CA PHE A 135 7.11 -17.49 16.45
C PHE A 135 6.85 -18.90 17.00
N ARG A 136 5.97 -19.68 16.38
CA ARG A 136 5.61 -21.05 16.81
C ARG A 136 6.52 -22.12 16.19
N TYR A 137 6.92 -21.93 14.94
CA TYR A 137 7.59 -22.95 14.11
C TYR A 137 8.99 -22.52 13.63
N GLU A 138 9.69 -21.70 14.43
CA GLU A 138 10.93 -20.95 14.14
C GLU A 138 11.81 -21.50 13.01
N ASN A 139 12.30 -22.75 13.12
CA ASN A 139 13.27 -23.30 12.17
C ASN A 139 12.67 -23.78 10.84
N ARG A 140 11.36 -24.01 10.76
CA ARG A 140 10.70 -24.50 9.53
C ARG A 140 10.31 -23.37 8.57
N LEU A 141 10.21 -22.15 9.09
CA LEU A 141 9.70 -20.99 8.36
C LEU A 141 10.76 -19.91 8.15
N GLU A 142 12.05 -20.20 8.41
CA GLU A 142 13.12 -19.19 8.39
C GLU A 142 13.26 -18.51 7.02
N LEU A 143 13.22 -19.27 5.92
CA LEU A 143 13.28 -18.69 4.57
C LEU A 143 12.02 -17.87 4.26
N LEU A 144 10.84 -18.39 4.61
CA LEU A 144 9.58 -17.72 4.34
C LEU A 144 9.47 -16.41 5.14
N SER A 145 9.82 -16.44 6.44
CA SER A 145 9.81 -15.25 7.27
C SER A 145 10.79 -14.21 6.72
N PHE A 146 12.00 -14.61 6.34
CA PHE A 146 12.96 -13.69 5.72
C PHE A 146 12.41 -13.03 4.44
N ILE A 147 11.78 -13.78 3.54
CA ILE A 147 11.15 -13.22 2.32
C ILE A 147 10.12 -12.15 2.68
N PHE A 148 9.21 -12.46 3.61
CA PHE A 148 8.18 -11.50 4.04
C PHE A 148 8.75 -10.28 4.77
N GLN A 149 9.88 -10.43 5.48
CA GLN A 149 10.59 -9.29 6.08
C GLN A 149 11.14 -8.34 5.03
N VAL A 150 11.74 -8.86 3.96
CA VAL A 150 12.24 -8.04 2.86
C VAL A 150 11.09 -7.38 2.09
N LEU A 151 10.00 -8.12 1.85
CA LEU A 151 8.81 -7.57 1.18
C LEU A 151 8.21 -6.42 1.99
N ILE A 152 7.97 -6.59 3.30
CA ILE A 152 7.36 -5.52 4.10
C ILE A 152 8.31 -4.33 4.28
N LEU A 153 9.62 -4.55 4.30
CA LEU A 153 10.58 -3.46 4.36
C LEU A 153 10.54 -2.64 3.06
N THR A 154 10.45 -3.32 1.92
CA THR A 154 10.31 -2.67 0.61
C THR A 154 8.99 -1.91 0.51
N ASP A 155 7.91 -2.52 0.98
CA ASP A 155 6.57 -1.91 1.03
C ASP A 155 6.52 -0.69 1.96
N PHE A 156 7.19 -0.78 3.11
CA PHE A 156 7.33 0.34 4.03
C PHE A 156 8.10 1.52 3.42
N LEU A 157 9.15 1.25 2.63
CA LEU A 157 9.85 2.29 1.88
C LEU A 157 8.94 2.88 0.80
N PHE A 158 8.17 2.04 0.11
CA PHE A 158 7.23 2.47 -0.93
C PHE A 158 6.13 3.41 -0.40
N VAL A 159 5.62 3.21 0.82
CA VAL A 159 4.59 4.09 1.39
C VAL A 159 5.16 5.34 2.10
N ILE A 160 6.49 5.48 2.19
CA ILE A 160 7.13 6.65 2.81
C ILE A 160 7.70 7.62 1.75
N PHE A 161 8.00 7.13 0.55
CA PHE A 161 8.67 7.87 -0.51
C PHE A 161 7.85 7.91 -1.79
#